data_AF-A0A934R2B5-F1
#
_entry.id   AF-A0A934R2B5-F1
#
_cell.length_a   1.000
_cell.length_b   1.000
_cell.length_c   1.000
_cell.angle_alpha   90.00
_cell.angle_beta   90.00
_cell.angle_gamma   90.00
#
_symmetry.space_group_name_H-M   'P 1'
#
loop_
_entity.id
_entity.type
_entity.pdbx_description
1 polymer ?
#
loop_
_entity_poly.entity_id
_entity_poly.type
_entity_poly.pdbx_seq_one_letter_code
_entity_poly.pdbx_strand_id
1 'polypeptide(L)' 'HRESAAITGTTPEKSFAALAGQIPLGRTVSPGEVAETVAFLLSPTASYITAQAVNVCGGLEMD' A
#
# COMPACT_ATOMS: atom_id res chain seq x y z
N HIS A 1 -1.89 -7.26 -10.11
CA HIS A 1 -2.10 -8.69 -9.74
C HIS A 1 -2.51 -9.58 -10.90
N ARG A 2 -3.68 -9.40 -11.55
CA ARG A 2 -4.03 -10.25 -12.72
C ARG A 2 -3.02 -10.12 -13.88
N GLU A 3 -2.61 -8.89 -14.15
CA GLU A 3 -1.59 -8.59 -15.15
C GLU A 3 -0.22 -9.15 -14.76
N SER A 4 0.22 -8.92 -13.52
CA SER A 4 1.45 -9.53 -12.97
C SER A 4 1.42 -11.06 -13.04
N ALA A 5 0.26 -11.67 -12.79
CA ALA A 5 0.06 -13.11 -12.84
C ALA A 5 0.19 -13.65 -14.27
N ALA A 6 -0.36 -12.94 -15.26
CA ALA A 6 -0.22 -13.28 -16.67
C ALA A 6 1.24 -13.19 -17.14
N ILE A 7 1.98 -12.17 -16.70
CA ILE A 7 3.42 -11.99 -17.04
C ILE A 7 4.28 -13.09 -16.43
N THR A 8 3.98 -13.52 -15.20
CA THR A 8 4.79 -14.48 -14.45
C THR A 8 4.29 -15.93 -14.55
N GLY A 9 3.26 -16.19 -15.36
CA GLY A 9 2.69 -17.52 -15.58
C GLY A 9 2.06 -18.15 -14.32
N THR A 10 1.54 -17.32 -13.40
CA THR A 10 0.95 -17.77 -12.13
C THR A 10 -0.53 -17.38 -12.03
N THR A 11 -1.18 -17.70 -10.91
CA THR A 11 -2.57 -17.27 -10.65
C THR A 11 -2.60 -15.94 -9.90
N PRO A 12 -3.68 -15.15 -10.02
CA PRO A 12 -3.83 -13.91 -9.27
C PRO A 12 -3.66 -14.11 -7.76
N GLU A 13 -4.19 -15.20 -7.20
CA GLU A 13 -4.12 -15.53 -5.77
C GLU A 13 -2.67 -15.76 -5.33
N LYS A 14 -1.90 -16.52 -6.13
CA LYS A 14 -0.47 -16.71 -5.87
C LYS A 14 0.31 -15.40 -5.99
N SER A 15 -0.04 -14.53 -6.94
CA SER A 15 0.56 -13.20 -7.03
C SER A 15 0.22 -12.31 -5.82
N PHE A 16 -1.00 -12.38 -5.29
CA PHE A 16 -1.39 -11.66 -4.09
C PHE A 16 -0.63 -12.17 -2.86
N ALA A 17 -0.56 -13.48 -2.68
CA ALA A 17 0.20 -14.10 -1.58
C ALA A 17 1.69 -13.75 -1.66
N ALA A 18 2.28 -13.76 -2.86
CA ALA A 18 3.68 -13.38 -3.06
C ALA A 18 3.94 -11.90 -2.74
N LEU A 19 3.01 -10.99 -3.07
CA LEU A 19 3.13 -9.58 -2.66
C LEU A 19 2.99 -9.45 -1.14
N ALA A 20 1.97 -10.07 -0.55
CA ALA A 20 1.74 -10.02 0.89
C ALA A 20 2.94 -10.53 1.70
N GLY A 21 3.65 -11.56 1.22
CA GLY A 21 4.85 -12.08 1.86
C GLY A 21 6.09 -11.16 1.81
N GLN A 22 6.10 -10.16 0.92
CA GLN A 22 7.16 -9.14 0.87
C GLN A 22 6.86 -7.94 1.76
N ILE A 23 5.59 -7.73 2.11
CA ILE A 23 5.16 -6.63 2.98
C ILE A 23 5.37 -7.07 4.44
N PRO A 24 6.09 -6.31 5.28
CA PRO A 24 6.30 -6.68 6.69
C PRO A 24 5.01 -6.88 7.49
N LEU A 25 3.95 -6.12 7.22
CA LEU A 25 2.63 -6.36 7.81
C LEU A 25 1.92 -7.63 7.31
N GLY A 26 2.50 -8.37 6.36
CA GLY A 26 2.03 -9.67 5.88
C GLY A 26 0.73 -9.61 5.06
N ARG A 27 0.30 -8.41 4.65
CA ARG A 27 -0.93 -8.21 3.88
C ARG A 27 -0.83 -7.01 2.96
N THR A 28 -1.65 -7.00 1.92
CA THR A 28 -1.82 -5.83 1.05
C THR A 28 -2.61 -4.72 1.75
N VAL A 29 -2.35 -3.48 1.34
CA VAL A 29 -3.14 -2.31 1.75
C VAL A 29 -4.56 -2.40 1.19
N SER A 30 -5.55 -1.97 1.97
CA SER A 30 -6.92 -1.77 1.50
C SER A 30 -7.13 -0.33 1.03
N PRO A 31 -8.08 -0.08 0.10
CA PRO A 31 -8.40 1.29 -0.32
C PRO A 31 -8.83 2.20 0.84
N GLY A 32 -9.49 1.65 1.86
CA GLY A 32 -9.90 2.39 3.04
C GLY A 32 -8.71 2.94 3.83
N GLU A 33 -7.64 2.17 3.99
CA GLU A 33 -6.44 2.63 4.72
C GLU A 33 -5.71 3.78 4.01
N VAL A 34 -5.72 3.77 2.67
CA VAL A 34 -5.23 4.91 1.88
C VAL A 34 -6.14 6.12 2.09
N ALA A 35 -7.46 5.92 2.03
CA ALA A 35 -8.44 7.00 2.21
C ALA A 35 -8.35 7.66 3.59
N GLU A 36 -8.16 6.88 4.65
CA GLU A 36 -7.97 7.41 6.01
C GLU A 36 -6.70 8.26 6.13
N THR A 37 -5.60 7.84 5.48
CA THR A 37 -4.37 8.66 5.44
C THR A 37 -4.62 10.00 4.72
N VAL A 38 -5.33 9.97 3.60
CA VAL A 38 -5.72 11.18 2.86
C VAL A 38 -6.65 12.06 3.71
N ALA A 39 -7.63 11.48 4.40
CA ALA A 39 -8.55 12.20 5.26
C ALA A 39 -7.82 12.90 6.41
N PHE A 40 -6.83 12.25 7.02
CA PHE A 40 -5.95 12.87 8.00
C PHE A 40 -5.20 14.09 7.42
N LEU A 41 -4.58 13.94 6.24
CA LEU A 41 -3.83 15.02 5.60
C LEU A 41 -4.71 16.23 5.21
N LEU A 42 -5.99 16.00 4.94
CA LEU A 42 -6.96 17.07 4.67
C LEU A 42 -7.57 17.67 5.94
N SER A 43 -7.31 17.07 7.11
CA SER A 43 -7.89 17.52 8.37
C SER A 43 -7.17 18.77 8.93
N PRO A 44 -7.83 19.54 9.82
CA PRO A 44 -7.19 20.66 10.52
C PRO A 44 -5.94 20.27 11.32
N THR A 45 -5.85 19.01 11.76
CA THR A 45 -4.69 18.52 12.55
C THR A 45 -3.40 18.45 11.73
N ALA A 46 -3.50 18.35 10.40
CA ALA A 46 -2.35 18.37 9.49
C ALA A 46 -1.99 19.79 9.00
N SER A 47 -2.51 20.85 9.62
CA SER A 47 -2.41 22.25 9.14
C SER A 47 -0.98 22.78 8.91
N TYR A 48 0.05 22.13 9.46
CA TYR A 48 1.45 22.51 9.28
C TYR A 48 2.26 21.47 8.49
N ILE A 49 1.60 20.48 7.89
CA ILE A 49 2.22 19.43 7.07
C ILE A 49 2.03 19.81 5.60
N THR A 50 3.14 20.01 4.89
CA THR A 50 3.14 20.30 3.46
C THR A 50 4.38 19.74 2.78
N ALA A 51 4.31 19.58 1.45
CA ALA A 51 5.38 19.08 0.59
C ALA A 51 5.95 17.71 1.03
N GLN A 52 5.14 16.87 1.67
CA GLN A 52 5.53 15.52 2.08
C GLN A 52 4.99 14.47 1.11
N ALA A 53 5.79 13.43 0.86
CA ALA A 53 5.32 12.16 0.32
C ALA A 53 5.15 11.18 1.49
N VAL A 54 3.99 10.53 1.58
CA VAL A 54 3.68 9.60 2.67
C VAL A 54 3.44 8.21 2.10
N ASN A 55 4.28 7.27 2.48
CA ASN A 55 4.20 5.88 2.01
C ASN A 55 3.19 5.09 2.86
N VAL A 56 2.09 4.66 2.25
CA VAL A 56 1.09 3.79 2.88
C VAL A 56 1.33 2.34 2.44
N CYS A 57 2.49 1.80 2.81
CA CYS A 57 3.04 0.59 2.20
C CYS A 57 3.17 -0.62 3.15
N GLY A 58 2.75 -0.48 4.42
CA GLY A 58 2.85 -1.56 5.41
C GLY A 58 4.29 -2.02 5.69
N GLY A 59 5.27 -1.13 5.47
CA GLY A 59 6.70 -1.37 5.68
C GLY A 59 7.44 -1.91 4.45
N LEU A 60 6.81 -1.99 3.28
CA LEU A 60 7.47 -2.48 2.06
C LEU A 60 8.61 -1.57 1.60
N GLU A 61 8.46 -0.26 1.80
CA GLU A 61 9.53 0.71 1.57
C GLU A 61 10.18 1.03 2.93
N MET A 62 11.48 0.76 3.03
CA MET A 62 12.35 1.13 4.14
C MET A 62 13.55 1.85 3.53
N ASP A 63 13.49 3.17 3.42
CA ASP A 63 14.69 4.01 3.26
C ASP A 63 15.35 4.22 4.63
#